data_AF-A0A8F5VNC9-F1
#
_entry.id   AF-A0A8F5VNC9-F1
#
_cell.length_a   1.000
_cell.length_b   1.000
_cell.length_c   1.000
_cell.angle_alpha   90.00
_cell.angle_beta   90.00
_cell.angle_gamma   90.00
#
_symmetry.space_group_name_H-M   'P 1'
#
loop_
_entity.id
_entity.type
_entity.pdbx_description
1 polymer ?
#
loop_
_entity_poly.entity_id
_entity_poly.type
_entity_poly.pdbx_seq_one_letter_code
_entity_poly.pdbx_strand_id
1 'polypeptide(L)'
;MECIALTGIFPQVIDELKKGIPRTVELTSAHNVISLAQVNPGSQIFMTTVDCEDLSVGDSGIVVEILSVAITMKHTVESGHGYHIMEREKLSARCKVKYLSNSTIRANVTRCSITEPRIVDVVRPVAFHAG
;
A
#
# COMPACT_ATOMS: atom_id res chain seq x y z
N MET A 1 -15.25 1.28 7.90
CA MET A 1 -15.20 0.74 6.54
C MET A 1 -14.05 -0.22 6.53
N GLU A 2 -14.29 -1.46 6.12
CA GLU A 2 -13.22 -2.44 6.01
C GLU A 2 -12.44 -2.21 4.71
N CYS A 3 -11.12 -2.20 4.79
CA CYS A 3 -10.23 -2.01 3.65
C CYS A 3 -8.89 -2.71 3.86
N ILE A 4 -8.24 -3.03 2.75
CA ILE A 4 -6.85 -3.50 2.75
C ILE A 4 -5.94 -2.32 3.12
N ALA A 5 -4.94 -2.57 3.97
CA ALA A 5 -3.95 -1.61 4.40
C ALA A 5 -2.62 -1.81 3.66
N LEU A 6 -2.01 -0.70 3.27
CA LEU A 6 -0.59 -0.60 2.91
C LEU A 6 0.14 0.14 4.03
N THR A 7 1.15 -0.53 4.59
CA THR A 7 1.85 -0.10 5.80
C THR A 7 3.30 0.25 5.52
N GLY A 8 3.95 0.94 6.45
CA GLY A 8 5.36 1.38 6.33
C GLY A 8 5.59 2.31 5.14
N ILE A 9 4.58 3.09 4.75
CA ILE A 9 4.71 4.03 3.63
C ILE A 9 5.55 5.22 4.08
N PHE A 10 6.54 5.60 3.27
CA PHE A 10 7.40 6.73 3.58
C PHE A 10 6.57 8.02 3.75
N PRO A 11 6.74 8.81 4.82
CA PRO A 11 5.88 9.96 5.13
C PRO A 11 5.71 10.95 3.98
N GLN A 12 6.79 11.23 3.24
CA GLN A 12 6.79 12.14 2.10
C GLN A 12 5.89 11.66 0.95
N VAL A 13 5.67 10.34 0.81
CA VAL A 13 4.71 9.80 -0.17
C VAL A 13 3.28 10.14 0.25
N ILE A 14 2.95 9.99 1.54
CA ILE A 14 1.64 10.36 2.09
C ILE A 14 1.39 11.86 1.91
N ASP A 15 2.37 12.70 2.20
CA ASP A 15 2.26 14.15 2.06
C ASP A 15 2.07 14.58 0.60
N GLU A 16 2.77 13.95 -0.34
CA GLU A 16 2.58 14.20 -1.77
C GLU A 16 1.19 13.77 -2.25
N LEU A 17 0.70 12.61 -1.79
CA LEU A 17 -0.64 12.13 -2.14
C LEU A 17 -1.75 13.05 -1.62
N LYS A 18 -1.59 13.61 -0.41
CA LYS A 18 -2.53 14.57 0.18
C LYS A 18 -2.71 15.85 -0.64
N LYS A 19 -1.79 16.18 -1.56
CA LYS A 19 -1.95 17.28 -2.51
C LYS A 19 -3.07 17.03 -3.54
N GLY A 20 -3.65 15.83 -3.57
CA GLY A 20 -4.82 15.48 -4.37
C GLY A 20 -4.52 15.12 -5.83
N ILE A 21 -3.27 15.23 -6.27
CA ILE A 21 -2.86 14.83 -7.61
C ILE A 21 -2.61 13.31 -7.60
N PRO A 22 -3.27 12.51 -8.46
CA PRO A 22 -3.01 11.08 -8.51
C PRO A 22 -1.55 10.76 -8.83
N ARG A 23 -0.91 9.90 -8.03
CA ARG A 23 0.48 9.48 -8.20
C ARG A 23 0.59 7.96 -8.34
N THR A 24 1.66 7.54 -9.01
CA THR A 24 2.05 6.13 -9.03
C THR A 24 3.05 5.89 -7.91
N VAL A 25 2.78 4.90 -7.08
CA VAL A 25 3.67 4.43 -6.01
C VAL A 25 4.21 3.06 -6.40
N GLU A 26 5.51 2.85 -6.19
CA GLU A 26 6.15 1.54 -6.33
C GLU A 26 6.43 0.96 -4.94
N LEU A 27 5.99 -0.27 -4.71
CA LEU A 27 6.12 -0.99 -3.45
C LEU A 27 6.84 -2.30 -3.69
N THR A 28 7.76 -2.61 -2.78
CA THR A 28 8.60 -3.83 -2.87
C THR A 28 8.58 -4.65 -1.58
N SER A 29 7.90 -4.17 -0.53
CA SER A 29 7.65 -4.97 0.67
C SER A 29 6.65 -6.09 0.35
N ALA A 30 6.98 -7.32 0.78
CA ALA A 30 6.21 -8.51 0.44
C ALA A 30 4.72 -8.39 0.83
N HIS A 31 4.43 -7.93 2.05
CA HIS A 31 3.05 -7.76 2.52
C HIS A 31 2.26 -6.77 1.67
N ASN A 32 2.85 -5.62 1.28
CA ASN A 32 2.17 -4.64 0.44
C ASN A 32 1.94 -5.15 -0.98
N VAL A 33 2.90 -5.91 -1.53
CA VAL A 33 2.74 -6.53 -2.85
C VAL A 33 1.62 -7.55 -2.85
N ILE A 34 1.52 -8.38 -1.81
CA ILE A 34 0.45 -9.36 -1.64
C ILE A 34 -0.90 -8.67 -1.44
N SER A 35 -0.94 -7.60 -0.63
CA SER A 35 -2.11 -6.74 -0.50
C SER A 35 -2.59 -6.23 -1.86
N LEU A 36 -1.68 -5.69 -2.68
CA LEU A 36 -2.03 -5.18 -4.00
C LEU A 36 -2.43 -6.28 -4.99
N ALA A 37 -1.98 -7.52 -4.80
CA ALA A 37 -2.39 -8.65 -5.65
C ALA A 37 -3.88 -9.01 -5.50
N GLN A 38 -4.52 -8.57 -4.41
CA GLN A 38 -5.94 -8.83 -4.13
C GLN A 38 -6.83 -7.60 -4.37
N VAL A 39 -6.26 -6.53 -4.93
CA VAL A 39 -6.92 -5.24 -5.09
C VAL A 39 -7.20 -4.96 -6.57
N ASN A 40 -8.42 -4.49 -6.86
CA ASN A 40 -8.83 -4.10 -8.21
C ASN A 40 -8.90 -2.57 -8.36
N PRO A 41 -8.78 -2.01 -9.58
CA PRO A 41 -9.14 -0.63 -9.85
C PRO A 41 -10.55 -0.29 -9.32
N GLY A 42 -10.70 0.89 -8.71
CA GLY A 42 -11.89 1.34 -7.99
C GLY A 42 -11.93 0.95 -6.51
N SER A 43 -11.05 0.04 -6.05
CA SER A 43 -10.98 -0.33 -4.63
C SER A 43 -10.47 0.83 -3.79
N GLN A 44 -11.00 0.96 -2.57
CA GLN A 44 -10.51 1.88 -1.55
C GLN A 44 -9.60 1.13 -0.59
N ILE A 45 -8.40 1.65 -0.38
CA ILE A 45 -7.40 1.09 0.54
C ILE A 45 -6.96 2.13 1.55
N PHE A 46 -6.47 1.66 2.69
CA PHE A 46 -5.85 2.51 3.70
C PHE A 46 -4.34 2.52 3.50
N MET A 47 -3.71 3.69 3.60
CA MET A 47 -2.25 3.84 3.57
C MET A 47 -1.79 4.55 4.82
N THR A 48 -0.74 4.04 5.46
CA THR A 48 -0.17 4.63 6.67
C THR A 48 1.35 4.51 6.69
N THR A 49 1.97 5.40 7.45
CA THR A 49 3.41 5.38 7.75
C THR A 49 3.77 4.36 8.82
N VAL A 50 2.79 3.85 9.57
CA VAL A 50 2.99 2.85 10.61
C VAL A 50 3.37 1.52 9.99
N ASP A 51 4.38 0.85 10.55
CA ASP A 51 4.84 -0.45 10.08
C ASP A 51 3.78 -1.54 10.28
N CYS A 52 3.87 -2.63 9.49
CA CYS A 52 2.85 -3.69 9.53
C CYS A 52 2.69 -4.28 10.92
N GLU A 53 3.79 -4.51 11.64
CA GLU A 53 3.76 -5.18 12.95
C GLU A 53 3.16 -4.29 14.04
N ASP A 54 3.36 -2.98 13.95
CA ASP A 54 2.95 -2.01 14.98
C ASP A 54 1.54 -1.44 14.75
N LEU A 55 0.90 -1.78 13.62
CA LEU A 55 -0.40 -1.24 13.26
C LEU A 55 -1.49 -1.62 14.28
N SER A 56 -2.18 -0.62 14.79
CA SER A 56 -3.11 -0.70 15.92
C SER A 56 -4.33 0.22 15.76
N VAL A 57 -5.32 0.05 16.65
CA VAL A 57 -6.51 0.92 16.68
C VAL A 57 -6.10 2.33 17.10
N GLY A 58 -6.61 3.35 16.42
CA GLY A 58 -6.26 4.76 16.62
C GLY A 58 -5.19 5.27 15.65
N ASP A 59 -4.45 4.38 14.98
CA ASP A 59 -3.44 4.80 14.03
C ASP A 59 -4.06 5.56 12.86
N SER A 60 -3.36 6.64 12.49
CA SER A 60 -3.78 7.56 11.44
C SER A 60 -3.19 7.17 10.09
N GLY A 61 -3.91 7.56 9.04
CA GLY A 61 -3.47 7.36 7.68
C GLY A 61 -4.38 8.08 6.70
N ILE A 62 -4.34 7.64 5.45
CA ILE A 62 -5.19 8.15 4.39
C ILE A 62 -5.94 7.01 3.74
N VAL A 63 -7.15 7.31 3.27
CA VAL A 63 -7.87 6.44 2.33
C VAL A 63 -7.58 6.94 0.93
N VAL A 64 -7.19 6.00 0.05
CA VAL A 64 -6.98 6.27 -1.37
C VAL A 64 -7.80 5.31 -2.22
N GLU A 65 -8.16 5.76 -3.41
CA GLU A 65 -8.74 4.94 -4.47
C GLU A 65 -7.63 4.42 -5.38
N ILE A 66 -7.70 3.13 -5.73
CA ILE A 66 -6.79 2.50 -6.68
C ILE A 66 -7.28 2.76 -8.10
N LEU A 67 -6.46 3.39 -8.92
CA LEU A 67 -6.76 3.67 -10.33
C LEU A 67 -6.18 2.60 -11.26
N SER A 68 -5.03 2.03 -10.90
CA SER A 68 -4.43 0.91 -11.62
C SER A 68 -3.45 0.16 -10.72
N VAL A 69 -3.23 -1.12 -11.02
CA VAL A 69 -2.23 -1.98 -10.36
C VAL A 69 -1.47 -2.75 -11.43
N ALA A 70 -0.16 -2.83 -11.28
CA ALA A 70 0.72 -3.66 -12.08
C ALA A 70 1.73 -4.35 -11.16
N ILE A 71 1.69 -5.68 -11.10
CA ILE A 71 2.66 -6.47 -10.36
C ILE A 71 3.61 -7.07 -11.38
N THR A 72 4.90 -6.85 -11.17
CA THR A 72 5.95 -7.30 -12.08
C THR A 72 7.04 -8.02 -11.32
N MET A 73 7.57 -9.07 -11.95
CA MET A 73 8.73 -9.79 -11.48
C MET A 73 9.90 -9.45 -12.38
N LYS A 74 10.98 -8.95 -11.79
CA LYS A 74 12.21 -8.62 -12.50
C LYS A 74 13.25 -9.68 -12.21
N HIS A 75 13.65 -10.43 -13.24
CA HIS A 75 14.81 -11.31 -13.20
C HIS A 75 16.07 -10.53 -13.62
N THR A 76 17.13 -10.64 -12.84
CA THR A 76 18.43 -10.00 -13.08
C THR A 76 19.55 -11.01 -12.87
N VAL A 77 20.49 -11.06 -13.81
CA VAL A 77 21.69 -11.90 -13.72
C VAL A 77 22.90 -10.97 -13.62
N GLU A 78 23.64 -11.08 -12.52
CA GLU A 78 24.86 -10.32 -12.28
C GLU A 78 26.07 -11.25 -12.35
N SER A 79 27.05 -10.92 -13.19
CA SER A 79 28.35 -11.60 -13.21
C SER A 79 29.38 -10.78 -12.43
N GLY A 80 29.91 -11.36 -11.35
CA GLY A 80 31.00 -10.77 -10.56
C GLY A 80 32.38 -11.04 -11.18
N HIS A 81 33.39 -10.26 -10.81
CA HIS A 81 34.78 -10.57 -11.15
C HIS A 81 35.18 -11.89 -10.47
N GLY A 82 35.42 -12.95 -11.27
CA GLY A 82 35.87 -14.26 -10.77
C GLY A 82 34.88 -15.42 -10.91
N TYR A 83 34.14 -15.52 -12.02
CA TYR A 83 33.31 -16.69 -12.42
C TYR A 83 32.03 -16.96 -11.60
N HIS A 84 31.62 -16.08 -10.69
CA HIS A 84 30.34 -16.23 -9.99
C HIS A 84 29.20 -15.57 -10.78
N ILE A 85 28.18 -16.37 -11.13
CA ILE A 85 26.91 -15.91 -11.69
C ILE A 85 25.91 -15.84 -10.52
N MET A 86 25.32 -14.67 -10.30
CA MET A 86 24.24 -14.48 -9.33
C MET A 86 22.95 -14.19 -10.07
N GLU A 87 21.95 -15.06 -9.88
CA GLU A 87 20.58 -14.82 -10.30
C GLU A 87 19.81 -14.16 -9.14
N ARG A 88 19.05 -13.11 -9.47
CA ARG A 88 18.19 -12.39 -8.53
C ARG A 88 16.82 -12.19 -9.15
N GLU A 89 15.79 -12.50 -8.37
CA GLU A 89 14.41 -12.20 -8.71
C GLU A 89 13.85 -11.18 -7.71
N LYS A 90 13.19 -10.14 -8.23
CA LYS A 90 12.53 -9.12 -7.41
C LYS A 90 11.09 -8.92 -7.87
N LEU A 91 10.16 -9.12 -6.95
CA LEU A 91 8.76 -8.75 -7.14
C LEU A 91 8.56 -7.28 -6.78
N SER A 92 7.85 -6.54 -7.62
CA SER A 92 7.50 -5.14 -7.39
C SER A 92 6.04 -4.91 -7.78
N ALA A 93 5.34 -4.07 -7.03
CA ALA A 93 3.99 -3.64 -7.34
C ALA A 93 3.98 -2.13 -7.58
N ARG A 94 3.43 -1.71 -8.72
CA ARG A 94 3.19 -0.31 -9.05
C ARG A 94 1.69 -0.07 -9.07
N CYS A 95 1.20 0.82 -8.22
CA CYS A 95 -0.20 1.21 -8.20
C CYS A 95 -0.34 2.71 -8.40
N LYS A 96 -1.27 3.12 -9.27
CA LYS A 96 -1.68 4.52 -9.36
C LYS A 96 -2.82 4.74 -8.39
N VAL A 97 -2.71 5.73 -7.51
CA VAL A 97 -3.67 6.00 -6.44
C VAL A 97 -4.15 7.45 -6.47
N LYS A 98 -5.37 7.67 -6.01
CA LYS A 98 -5.98 8.98 -5.83
C LYS A 98 -6.37 9.16 -4.36
N TYR A 99 -5.90 10.24 -3.74
CA TYR A 99 -6.28 10.58 -2.37
C TYR A 99 -7.78 10.87 -2.26
N LEU A 100 -8.42 10.31 -1.22
CA LEU A 100 -9.81 10.57 -0.90
C LEU A 100 -9.97 11.35 0.40
N SER A 101 -9.33 10.90 1.49
CA SER A 101 -9.49 11.53 2.81
C SER A 101 -8.43 11.07 3.80
N ASN A 102 -8.24 11.83 4.88
CA ASN A 102 -7.58 11.36 6.09
C ASN A 102 -8.53 10.43 6.84
N SER A 103 -8.00 9.40 7.49
CA SER A 103 -8.79 8.49 8.32
C SER A 103 -7.95 7.90 9.45
N THR A 104 -8.63 7.22 10.37
CA THR A 104 -8.07 6.52 11.52
C THR A 104 -8.67 5.13 11.63
N ILE A 105 -7.88 4.19 12.15
CA ILE A 105 -8.35 2.83 12.44
C ILE A 105 -9.28 2.88 13.65
N ARG A 106 -10.48 2.30 13.51
CA ARG A 106 -11.57 2.38 14.49
C ARG A 106 -11.68 1.20 15.44
N ALA A 107 -11.54 -0.03 14.92
CA ALA A 107 -11.95 -1.21 15.70
C ALA A 107 -11.14 -2.47 15.40
N ASN A 108 -11.05 -2.87 14.14
CA ASN A 108 -10.43 -4.14 13.76
C ASN A 108 -9.10 -3.93 13.05
N VAL A 109 -8.08 -4.70 13.45
CA VAL A 109 -6.80 -4.84 12.77
C VAL A 109 -6.46 -6.32 12.75
N THR A 110 -6.48 -6.90 11.56
CA THR A 110 -6.03 -8.29 11.36
C THR A 110 -4.53 -8.44 11.61
N ARG A 111 -4.06 -9.66 11.87
CA ARG A 111 -2.63 -9.92 12.14
C ARG A 111 -1.77 -9.66 10.90
N CYS A 112 -0.49 -9.33 11.11
CA CYS A 112 0.46 -9.25 10.00
C CYS A 112 0.70 -10.67 9.49
N SER A 113 0.63 -10.85 8.18
CA SER A 113 0.99 -12.09 7.52
C SER A 113 1.76 -11.77 6.26
N ILE A 114 2.66 -12.68 5.89
CA ILE A 114 3.35 -12.65 4.60
C ILE A 114 2.58 -13.40 3.51
N THR A 115 1.39 -13.91 3.79
CA THR A 115 0.56 -14.66 2.82
C THR A 115 -0.81 -14.04 2.63
N GLU A 116 -1.22 -13.14 3.52
CA GLU A 116 -2.56 -12.56 3.55
C GLU A 116 -2.47 -11.04 3.70
N PRO A 117 -3.40 -10.28 3.09
CA PRO A 117 -3.43 -8.84 3.21
C PRO A 117 -3.76 -8.41 4.64
N ARG A 118 -3.18 -7.29 5.06
CA ARG A 118 -3.60 -6.62 6.30
C ARG A 118 -4.93 -5.93 6.05
N ILE A 119 -5.98 -6.40 6.71
CA ILE A 119 -7.33 -5.79 6.69
C ILE A 119 -7.54 -4.96 7.95
N VAL A 120 -8.08 -3.75 7.77
CA VAL A 120 -8.39 -2.81 8.85
C VAL A 120 -9.79 -2.21 8.69
N ASP A 121 -10.42 -1.87 9.81
CA ASP A 121 -11.65 -1.10 9.84
C ASP A 121 -11.37 0.37 10.16
N VAL A 122 -11.57 1.25 9.19
CA VAL A 122 -11.28 2.70 9.28
C VAL A 122 -12.53 3.56 9.36
N VAL A 123 -12.40 4.76 9.90
CA VAL A 123 -13.49 5.75 9.89
C VAL A 123 -13.86 6.08 8.44
N ARG A 124 -15.16 5.95 8.12
CA ARG A 124 -15.65 6.15 6.75
C ARG A 124 -15.46 7.63 6.35
N PRO A 125 -14.95 7.92 5.14
CA PRO A 125 -14.87 9.28 4.63
C PRO A 125 -16.27 9.91 4.62
N VAL A 126 -16.45 11.05 5.27
CA VAL A 126 -17.71 11.81 5.18
C VAL A 126 -17.62 12.68 3.94
N ALA A 127 -18.30 12.29 2.86
CA ALA A 127 -18.35 13.10 1.65
C ALA A 127 -19.31 14.28 1.87
N PHE A 128 -18.78 15.44 2.26
CA PHE A 128 -19.53 16.69 2.18
C PHE A 128 -19.72 17.04 0.70
N HIS A 129 -20.91 16.77 0.18
CA HIS A 129 -21.36 17.37 -1.07
C HIS A 129 -21.80 18.80 -0.73
N ALA A 130 -20.95 19.78 -1.03
CA ALA A 130 -21.42 21.16 -1.13
C ALA A 130 -22.27 21.22 -2.41
N GLY A 131 -23.57 21.46 -2.24
CA GLY A 131 -24.55 21.60 -3.32
C GLY A 131 -24.43 22.91 -4.09
#